data_AF-A0A4R8UDZ6-F1
#
_entry.id   AF-A0A4R8UDZ6-F1
#
_cell.length_a   1.000
_cell.length_b   1.000
_cell.length_c   1.000
_cell.angle_alpha   90.00
_cell.angle_beta   90.00
_cell.angle_gamma   90.00
#
_symmetry.space_group_name_H-M   'P 1'
#
loop_
_entity.id
_entity.type
_entity.pdbx_description
1 polymer ?
#
loop_
_entity_poly.entity_id
_entity_poly.type
_entity_poly.pdbx_seq_one_letter_code
_entity_poly.pdbx_strand_id
1 'polypeptide(L)'
;MQGLPPAGLFGDPTDAERRAERLSALREQRMLLHGLRDEVGLASAAVAAADLGDSWQSAAHRDYAARLGDLAGDLCRAGRQLDDALDAVHTAISRLTAG
;
A
#
# COMPACT_ATOMS: atom_id res chain seq x y z
N MET A 1 15.17 -43.53 36.76
CA MET A 1 14.16 -42.53 36.38
C MET A 1 14.89 -41.31 35.86
N GLN A 2 15.00 -41.20 34.53
CA GLN A 2 15.59 -40.02 33.88
C GLN A 2 14.52 -38.93 33.86
N GLY A 3 14.87 -37.74 34.37
CA GLY A 3 13.97 -36.60 34.42
C GLY A 3 13.54 -36.19 33.01
N LEU A 4 12.23 -36.03 32.84
CA LEU A 4 11.66 -35.31 31.71
C LEU A 4 12.36 -33.94 31.58
N PRO A 5 12.73 -33.50 30.37
CA PRO A 5 13.14 -32.10 30.17
C PRO A 5 11.99 -31.18 30.56
N PRO A 6 12.26 -29.98 31.11
CA PRO A 6 11.21 -29.03 31.45
C PRO A 6 10.40 -28.73 30.19
N ALA A 7 9.08 -28.89 30.32
CA ALA A 7 8.10 -28.47 29.34
C ALA A 7 8.16 -26.94 29.18
N GLY A 8 9.11 -26.49 28.37
CA GLY A 8 9.34 -25.10 27.98
C GLY A 8 10.09 -24.98 26.66
N LEU A 9 10.43 -26.11 26.00
CA LEU A 9 11.19 -26.15 24.74
C LEU A 9 10.38 -25.70 23.51
N PHE A 10 9.08 -25.44 23.69
CA PHE A 10 8.18 -24.82 22.71
C PHE A 10 7.42 -23.66 23.38
N GLY A 11 8.14 -22.81 24.11
CA GLY A 11 7.57 -21.64 24.79
C GLY A 11 7.04 -20.61 23.80
N ASP A 12 5.99 -19.88 24.19
CA ASP A 12 5.48 -18.73 23.45
C ASP A 12 6.64 -17.84 22.96
N PRO A 13 6.55 -17.30 21.74
CA PRO A 13 7.60 -16.48 21.17
C PRO A 13 7.92 -15.33 22.13
N THR A 14 9.21 -15.14 22.37
CA THR A 14 9.72 -14.06 23.22
C THR A 14 9.24 -12.71 22.68
N ASP A 15 9.15 -11.70 23.55
CA ASP A 15 8.74 -10.35 23.09
C ASP A 15 9.67 -9.82 21.98
N ALA A 16 10.95 -10.22 22.00
CA ALA A 16 11.91 -9.90 20.95
C ALA A 16 11.57 -10.57 19.61
N GLU A 17 11.21 -11.86 19.62
CA GLU A 17 10.79 -12.60 18.42
C GLU A 17 9.48 -12.04 17.86
N ARG A 18 8.48 -11.78 18.71
CA ARG A 18 7.22 -11.13 18.30
C ARG A 18 7.45 -9.75 17.71
N ARG A 19 8.38 -8.97 18.27
CA ARG A 19 8.75 -7.66 17.73
C ARG A 19 9.45 -7.78 16.38
N ALA A 20 10.37 -8.74 16.23
CA ALA A 20 11.07 -8.98 14.97
C ALA A 20 10.11 -9.43 13.87
N GLU A 21 9.19 -10.35 14.17
CA GLU A 21 8.16 -10.82 13.25
C GLU A 21 7.24 -9.67 12.81
N ARG A 22 6.76 -8.87 13.77
CA ARG A 22 5.93 -7.69 13.47
C ARG A 22 6.66 -6.66 12.62
N LEU A 23 7.95 -6.43 12.87
CA LEU A 23 8.78 -5.55 12.05
C LEU A 23 8.96 -6.10 10.63
N SER A 24 9.14 -7.41 10.47
CA SER A 24 9.22 -8.06 9.16
C SER A 24 7.91 -7.87 8.38
N ALA A 25 6.78 -8.15 9.00
CA ALA A 25 5.46 -7.98 8.39
C ALA A 25 5.20 -6.52 7.96
N LEU A 26 5.59 -5.53 8.77
CA LEU A 26 5.45 -4.12 8.40
C LEU A 26 6.36 -3.71 7.23
N ARG A 27 7.56 -4.29 7.14
CA ARG A 27 8.47 -4.04 6.00
C ARG A 27 7.93 -4.64 4.71
N GLU A 28 7.35 -5.83 4.78
CA GLU A 28 6.65 -6.46 3.66
C GLU A 28 5.43 -5.63 3.24
N GLN A 29 4.59 -5.24 4.19
CA GLN A 29 3.44 -4.37 3.93
C GLN A 29 3.86 -3.07 3.24
N ARG A 30 4.93 -2.42 3.71
CA ARG A 30 5.49 -1.21 3.08
C ARG A 30 5.91 -1.48 1.63
N MET A 31 6.60 -2.60 1.37
CA MET A 31 7.02 -2.96 0.01
C MET A 31 5.82 -3.11 -0.93
N LEU A 32 4.79 -3.83 -0.49
CA LEU A 32 3.56 -4.03 -1.26
C LEU A 32 2.82 -2.71 -1.52
N LEU A 33 2.72 -1.85 -0.50
CA LEU A 33 2.10 -0.53 -0.64
C LEU A 33 2.85 0.36 -1.63
N HIS A 34 4.18 0.34 -1.65
CA HIS A 34 4.97 1.07 -2.65
C HIS A 34 4.70 0.55 -4.07
N GLY A 35 4.67 -0.77 -4.25
CA GLY A 35 4.34 -1.36 -5.56
C GLY A 35 2.97 -0.91 -6.07
N LEU A 36 1.96 -0.99 -5.22
CA LEU A 36 0.60 -0.56 -5.57
C LEU A 36 0.53 0.95 -5.85
N ARG A 37 1.25 1.77 -5.08
CA ARG A 37 1.31 3.22 -5.28
C ARG A 37 1.95 3.57 -6.63
N ASP A 38 3.00 2.86 -7.02
CA ASP A 38 3.66 3.07 -8.30
C ASP A 38 2.74 2.66 -9.47
N GLU A 39 2.00 1.56 -9.34
CA GLU A 39 0.97 1.16 -10.33
C GLU A 39 -0.13 2.21 -10.48
N VAL A 40 -0.66 2.75 -9.37
CA VAL A 40 -1.63 3.86 -9.40
C VAL A 40 -1.03 5.11 -10.04
N GLY A 41 0.24 5.39 -9.79
CA GLY A 41 0.98 6.48 -10.43
C GLY A 41 1.06 6.32 -11.95
N LEU A 42 1.38 5.11 -12.42
CA LEU A 42 1.41 4.79 -13.86
C LEU A 42 0.03 4.93 -14.50
N ALA A 43 -1.02 4.41 -13.86
CA ALA A 43 -2.39 4.55 -14.34
C ALA A 43 -2.81 6.03 -14.42
N SER A 44 -2.46 6.83 -13.42
CA SER A 44 -2.75 8.26 -13.38
C SER A 44 -2.06 9.01 -14.53
N ALA A 45 -0.79 8.69 -14.79
CA ALA A 45 -0.04 9.27 -15.91
C ALA A 45 -0.63 8.89 -17.27
N ALA A 46 -1.07 7.63 -17.43
CA ALA A 46 -1.73 7.16 -18.64
C ALA A 46 -3.06 7.89 -18.90
N VAL A 47 -3.88 8.09 -17.85
CA VAL A 47 -5.14 8.84 -17.94
C VAL A 47 -4.87 10.31 -18.28
N ALA A 48 -3.86 10.93 -17.68
CA ALA A 48 -3.49 12.32 -17.99
C ALA A 48 -2.96 12.50 -19.42
N ALA A 49 -2.31 11.48 -19.98
CA ALA A 49 -1.79 11.49 -21.35
C ALA A 49 -2.87 11.21 -22.41
N ALA A 50 -4.06 10.75 -22.02
CA ALA A 50 -5.19 10.56 -22.91
C ALA A 50 -5.81 11.91 -23.32
N ASP A 51 -5.06 12.70 -24.10
CA ASP A 51 -5.58 13.88 -24.78
C ASP A 51 -6.51 13.42 -25.92
N LEU A 52 -7.79 13.81 -25.82
CA LEU A 52 -8.80 13.44 -26.80
C LEU A 52 -8.90 14.39 -27.99
N GLY A 53 -8.19 15.51 -27.98
CA GLY A 53 -8.18 16.50 -29.04
C GLY A 53 -9.53 17.19 -29.27
N ASP A 54 -9.52 18.52 -29.45
CA ASP A 54 -10.73 19.33 -29.64
C ASP A 54 -11.48 19.09 -30.97
N SER A 55 -10.95 18.24 -31.84
CA SER A 55 -11.43 18.06 -33.22
C SER A 55 -12.69 17.19 -33.35
N TRP A 56 -13.12 16.48 -32.31
CA TRP A 56 -14.28 15.58 -32.35
C TRP A 56 -15.26 15.80 -31.19
N GLN A 57 -16.13 16.80 -31.27
CA GLN A 57 -17.07 17.19 -30.18
C GLN A 57 -18.40 16.41 -30.16
N SER A 58 -18.35 15.09 -30.35
CA SER A 58 -19.56 14.25 -30.34
C SER A 58 -20.09 14.02 -28.92
N ALA A 59 -21.35 13.59 -28.78
CA ALA A 59 -21.90 13.17 -27.49
C ALA A 59 -21.09 12.03 -26.85
N ALA A 60 -20.69 11.04 -27.65
CA ALA A 60 -19.85 9.93 -27.19
C ALA A 60 -18.48 10.40 -26.68
N HIS A 61 -17.89 11.43 -27.30
CA HIS A 61 -16.65 12.03 -26.80
C HIS A 61 -16.86 12.64 -25.43
N ARG A 62 -17.89 13.48 -25.25
CA ARG A 62 -18.15 14.13 -23.94
C ARG A 62 -18.37 13.10 -22.82
N ASP A 63 -19.12 12.04 -23.11
CA ASP A 63 -19.36 10.96 -22.15
C ASP A 63 -18.07 10.23 -21.79
N TYR A 64 -17.20 9.98 -22.77
CA TYR A 64 -15.91 9.36 -22.53
C TYR A 64 -14.96 10.27 -21.74
N ALA A 65 -14.90 11.56 -22.06
CA ALA A 65 -14.12 12.55 -21.32
C ALA A 65 -14.59 12.68 -19.86
N ALA A 66 -15.90 12.66 -19.61
CA ALA A 66 -16.46 12.63 -18.26
C ALA A 66 -16.00 11.39 -17.49
N ARG A 67 -16.07 10.20 -18.10
CA ARG A 67 -15.59 8.94 -17.49
C ARG A 67 -14.09 8.96 -17.21
N LEU A 68 -13.28 9.56 -18.08
CA LEU A 68 -11.85 9.76 -17.81
C LEU A 68 -11.63 10.70 -16.62
N GLY A 69 -12.44 11.76 -16.50
CA GLY A 69 -12.41 12.67 -15.35
C GLY A 69 -12.74 11.95 -14.03
N ASP A 70 -13.80 11.12 -14.03
CA ASP A 70 -14.17 10.30 -12.88
C ASP A 70 -13.04 9.34 -12.48
N LEU A 71 -12.47 8.63 -13.47
CA LEU A 71 -11.34 7.72 -13.26
C LEU A 71 -10.11 8.45 -12.71
N ALA A 72 -9.79 9.64 -13.24
CA ALA A 72 -8.70 10.46 -12.71
C ALA A 72 -8.94 10.86 -11.25
N GLY A 73 -10.18 11.21 -10.89
CA GLY A 73 -10.59 11.52 -9.53
C GLY A 73 -10.43 10.33 -8.59
N ASP A 74 -10.84 9.14 -9.01
CA ASP A 74 -10.71 7.90 -8.25
C ASP A 74 -9.24 7.50 -8.05
N LEU A 75 -8.42 7.59 -9.09
CA LEU A 75 -6.98 7.33 -8.99
C LEU A 75 -6.27 8.31 -8.05
N CYS A 76 -6.63 9.60 -8.09
CA CYS A 76 -6.12 10.60 -7.16
C CYS A 76 -6.50 10.28 -5.70
N ARG A 77 -7.73 9.81 -5.47
CA ARG A 77 -8.18 9.37 -4.13
C ARG A 77 -7.40 8.15 -3.67
N ALA A 78 -7.25 7.15 -4.53
CA ALA A 78 -6.50 5.93 -4.23
C ALA A 78 -5.03 6.26 -3.89
N GLY A 79 -4.38 7.15 -4.67
CA GLY A 79 -3.02 7.60 -4.40
C GLY A 79 -2.87 8.20 -3.00
N ARG A 80 -3.76 9.10 -2.60
CA ARG A 80 -3.75 9.68 -1.25
C ARG A 80 -3.95 8.65 -0.15
N GLN A 81 -4.86 7.70 -0.33
CA GLN A 81 -5.09 6.63 0.64
C GLN A 81 -3.85 5.73 0.80
N LEU A 82 -3.10 5.50 -0.27
CA LEU A 82 -1.85 4.74 -0.24
C LEU A 82 -0.73 5.52 0.46
N ASP A 83 -0.61 6.82 0.21
CA ASP A 83 0.34 7.69 0.91
C ASP A 83 0.04 7.72 2.42
N ASP A 84 -1.22 7.89 2.82
CA ASP A 84 -1.65 7.83 4.23
C ASP A 84 -1.30 6.48 4.88
N ALA A 85 -1.51 5.37 4.15
CA ALA A 85 -1.18 4.03 4.63
C ALA A 85 0.34 3.82 4.78
N LEU A 86 1.14 4.31 3.83
CA LEU A 86 2.60 4.26 3.88
C LEU A 86 3.13 5.04 5.09
N ASP A 87 2.60 6.22 5.37
CA ASP A 87 2.96 7.03 6.53
C ASP A 87 2.61 6.34 7.85
N ALA A 88 1.45 5.69 7.92
CA ALA A 88 1.06 4.89 9.08
C ALA A 88 2.02 3.71 9.32
N VAL A 89 2.43 2.99 8.26
CA VAL A 89 3.41 1.90 8.35
C VAL A 89 4.78 2.42 8.75
N HIS A 90 5.25 3.52 8.18
CA HIS A 90 6.51 4.16 8.58
C HIS A 90 6.52 4.56 10.05
N THR A 91 5.42 5.13 10.53
CA THR A 91 5.26 5.49 11.94
C THR A 91 5.29 4.25 12.83
N ALA A 92 4.61 3.18 12.44
CA ALA A 92 4.60 1.92 13.19
C ALA A 92 5.99 1.28 13.27
N ILE A 93 6.73 1.24 12.16
CA ILE A 93 8.12 0.75 12.11
C ILE A 93 8.99 1.59 13.06
N SER A 94 8.92 2.91 12.94
CA SER A 94 9.74 3.84 13.74
C SER A 94 9.51 3.64 15.24
N ARG A 95 8.26 3.45 15.66
CA ARG A 95 7.91 3.15 17.06
C ARG A 95 8.49 1.82 17.55
N LEU A 96 8.47 0.78 16.72
CA LEU A 96 9.01 -0.54 17.08
C LEU A 96 10.54 -0.57 17.13
N THR A 97 11.22 0.28 16.36
CA THR A 97 12.69 0.38 16.36
C THR A 97 13.25 1.32 17.42
N ALA A 98 12.44 2.24 17.95
CA ALA A 98 12.85 3.22 18.95
C ALA A 98 12.61 2.78 20.41
N GLY A 99 11.69 1.84 20.65
CA GLY A 99 11.46 1.20 21.95
C GLY A 99 12.18 -0.13 22.08
#